data_AF-Q125F8-F1
#
_entry.id   AF-Q125F8-F1
#
_cell.length_a   1.000
_cell.length_b   1.000
_cell.length_c   1.000
_cell.angle_alpha   90.00
_cell.angle_beta   90.00
_cell.angle_gamma   90.00
#
_symmetry.space_group_name_H-M   'P 1'
#
loop_
_entity.id
_entity.type
_entity.pdbx_description
1 polymer ?
#
loop_
_entity_poly.entity_id
_entity_poly.type
_entity_poly.pdbx_seq_one_letter_code
_entity_poly.pdbx_strand_id
1 'polypeptide(L)'
;MTYDEFLAELGKAGLSVRAFADLIGMNPNSVSNYASGGEVPRHLAVIAVLLAEMNVRGIAFQPAIGRVSANRKKPRGRGRRGRFGGDKQEQLELES
;
A
#
# COMPACT_ATOMS: atom_id res chain seq x y z
N MET A 1 -1.36 7.97 -13.03
CA MET A 1 -2.72 7.55 -12.64
C MET A 1 -3.08 8.38 -11.43
N THR A 2 -4.13 9.17 -11.55
CA THR A 2 -4.63 9.97 -10.45
C THR A 2 -5.24 9.07 -9.37
N TYR A 3 -5.40 9.59 -8.16
CA TYR A 3 -6.06 8.86 -7.09
C TYR A 3 -7.50 8.48 -7.44
N ASP A 4 -8.23 9.36 -8.14
CA ASP A 4 -9.61 9.09 -8.55
C ASP A 4 -9.70 8.01 -9.64
N GLU A 5 -8.78 8.00 -10.61
CA GLU A 5 -8.66 6.92 -11.59
C GLU A 5 -8.38 5.58 -10.89
N PHE A 6 -7.48 5.59 -9.90
CA PHE A 6 -7.18 4.42 -9.10
C PHE A 6 -8.41 3.92 -8.33
N LEU A 7 -9.21 4.81 -7.72
CA LEU A 7 -10.48 4.43 -7.07
C LEU A 7 -11.47 3.81 -8.06
N ALA A 8 -11.56 4.33 -9.28
CA ALA A 8 -12.41 3.76 -10.32
C ALA A 8 -11.97 2.33 -10.70
N GLU A 9 -10.66 2.08 -10.83
CA GLU A 9 -10.12 0.73 -11.06
C GLU A 9 -10.41 -0.21 -9.88
N LEU A 10 -10.27 0.26 -8.63
CA LEU A 10 -10.65 -0.55 -7.46
C LEU A 10 -12.15 -0.90 -7.47
N GLY A 11 -13.00 0.05 -7.86
CA GLY A 11 -14.44 -0.17 -8.04
C GLY A 11 -14.73 -1.27 -9.08
N LYS A 12 -14.06 -1.21 -10.24
CA LYS A 12 -14.15 -2.27 -11.28
C LYS A 12 -13.64 -3.62 -10.79
N ALA A 13 -12.64 -3.63 -9.91
CA ALA A 13 -12.13 -4.84 -9.27
C ALA A 13 -13.03 -5.36 -8.12
N GLY A 14 -14.08 -4.62 -7.74
CA GLY A 14 -14.94 -4.97 -6.61
C GLY A 14 -14.25 -4.82 -5.25
N LEU A 15 -13.25 -3.95 -5.16
CA LEU A 15 -12.42 -3.77 -3.96
C LEU A 15 -12.60 -2.37 -3.35
N SER A 16 -12.58 -2.31 -2.02
CA SER A 16 -12.32 -1.05 -1.32
C SER A 16 -10.82 -0.79 -1.22
N VAL A 17 -10.42 0.45 -0.94
CA VAL A 17 -9.02 0.81 -0.64
C VAL A 17 -8.44 -0.08 0.46
N ARG A 18 -9.23 -0.38 1.49
CA ARG A 18 -8.82 -1.26 2.59
C ARG A 18 -8.58 -2.69 2.11
N ALA A 19 -9.53 -3.25 1.36
CA ALA A 19 -9.41 -4.61 0.83
C ALA A 19 -8.21 -4.75 -0.12
N PHE A 20 -7.97 -3.74 -0.95
CA PHE A 20 -6.78 -3.67 -1.80
C PHE A 20 -5.49 -3.64 -0.97
N ALA A 21 -5.42 -2.78 0.06
CA ALA A 21 -4.25 -2.69 0.92
C ALA A 21 -3.96 -4.02 1.64
N ASP A 22 -4.99 -4.68 2.16
CA ASP A 22 -4.87 -5.98 2.81
C ASP A 22 -4.37 -7.05 1.81
N LEU A 23 -4.88 -7.05 0.57
CA LEU A 23 -4.52 -7.97 -0.50
C LEU A 23 -3.03 -7.87 -0.88
N ILE A 24 -2.46 -6.65 -0.91
CA ILE A 24 -1.05 -6.43 -1.24
C ILE A 24 -0.13 -6.36 0.00
N GLY A 25 -0.67 -6.55 1.21
CA GLY A 25 0.08 -6.51 2.45
C GLY A 25 0.60 -5.13 2.85
N MET A 26 -0.15 -4.06 2.51
CA MET A 26 0.14 -2.68 2.91
C MET A 26 -0.81 -2.20 4.02
N ASN A 27 -0.37 -1.20 4.78
CA ASN A 27 -1.26 -0.50 5.71
C ASN A 27 -2.28 0.31 4.89
N PRO A 28 -3.61 0.19 5.14
CA PRO A 28 -4.63 0.98 4.46
C PRO A 28 -4.35 2.49 4.46
N ASN A 29 -3.80 3.03 5.56
CA ASN A 29 -3.47 4.46 5.66
C ASN A 29 -2.37 4.85 4.66
N SER A 30 -1.42 3.96 4.38
CA SER A 30 -0.39 4.22 3.37
C SER A 30 -0.97 4.35 1.97
N VAL A 31 -2.07 3.65 1.68
CA VAL A 31 -2.78 3.77 0.40
C VAL A 31 -3.64 5.03 0.37
N SER A 32 -4.42 5.28 1.43
CA SER A 32 -5.28 6.48 1.50
C SER A 32 -4.49 7.80 1.48
N ASN A 33 -3.26 7.82 2.00
CA ASN A 33 -2.42 9.01 1.99
C ASN A 33 -2.06 9.49 0.58
N TYR A 34 -2.16 8.65 -0.46
CA TYR A 34 -1.95 9.11 -1.84
C TYR A 34 -3.04 10.06 -2.33
N ALA A 35 -4.19 10.12 -1.65
CA ALA A 35 -5.25 11.09 -1.97
C ALA A 35 -4.76 12.54 -1.87
N SER A 36 -3.93 12.89 -0.88
CA SER A 36 -3.43 14.25 -0.72
C SER A 36 -2.41 14.66 -1.79
N GLY A 37 -1.67 13.68 -2.33
CA GLY A 37 -0.72 13.90 -3.43
C GLY A 37 -1.39 13.88 -4.81
N GLY A 38 -2.66 13.48 -4.90
CA GLY A 38 -3.42 13.40 -6.16
C GLY A 38 -3.02 12.27 -7.10
N GLU A 39 -1.86 11.64 -6.90
CA GLU A 39 -1.32 10.56 -7.73
C GLU A 39 -0.94 9.33 -6.91
N VAL A 40 -1.07 8.17 -7.54
CA VAL A 40 -0.74 6.87 -6.95
C VAL A 40 0.55 6.33 -7.57
N PRO A 41 1.46 5.71 -6.77
CA PRO A 41 2.65 5.07 -7.30
C PRO A 41 2.35 4.08 -8.43
N ARG A 42 3.18 4.12 -9.49
CA ARG A 42 2.99 3.33 -10.72
C ARG A 42 2.71 1.84 -10.48
N HIS A 43 3.41 1.22 -9.54
CA HIS A 43 3.24 -0.22 -9.28
C HIS A 43 1.87 -0.54 -8.67
N LEU A 44 1.31 0.33 -7.81
CA LEU A 44 -0.03 0.15 -7.26
C LEU A 44 -1.10 0.34 -8.35
N ALA A 45 -0.90 1.33 -9.24
CA ALA A 45 -1.74 1.54 -10.41
C ALA A 45 -1.76 0.31 -11.33
N VAL A 46 -0.59 -0.26 -11.64
CA VAL A 46 -0.48 -1.50 -12.46
C VAL A 46 -1.24 -2.66 -11.82
N ILE A 47 -1.10 -2.86 -10.51
CA ILE A 47 -1.82 -3.93 -9.80
C ILE A 47 -3.33 -3.70 -9.87
N ALA A 48 -3.82 -2.48 -9.59
CA ALA A 48 -5.24 -2.18 -9.61
C ALA A 48 -5.87 -2.43 -10.99
N VAL A 49 -5.23 -1.98 -12.08
CA VAL A 49 -5.70 -2.21 -13.46
C VAL A 49 -5.77 -3.70 -13.79
N LEU A 50 -4.76 -4.49 -13.39
CA LEU A 50 -4.77 -5.93 -13.64
C LEU A 50 -5.90 -6.63 -12.88
N LEU A 51 -6.13 -6.27 -11.62
CA LEU A 51 -7.23 -6.82 -10.82
C LEU A 51 -8.60 -6.44 -11.39
N ALA A 52 -8.75 -5.19 -11.85
CA ALA A 52 -9.95 -4.73 -12.53
C ALA A 52 -10.22 -5.52 -13.82
N GLU A 53 -9.21 -5.67 -14.66
CA GLU A 53 -9.32 -6.41 -15.93
C GLU A 53 -9.67 -7.89 -15.70
N MET A 54 -9.06 -8.53 -14.69
CA MET A 54 -9.40 -9.88 -14.30
C MET A 54 -10.86 -9.99 -13.84
N ASN A 55 -11.33 -9.06 -13.00
CA ASN A 55 -12.70 -9.07 -12.50
C ASN A 55 -13.73 -8.84 -13.62
N VAL A 56 -13.49 -7.87 -14.52
CA VAL A 56 -14.34 -7.58 -15.67
C VAL A 56 -14.47 -8.79 -16.60
N ARG A 57 -13.40 -9.59 -16.72
CA ARG A 57 -13.40 -10.84 -17.52
C ARG A 57 -13.91 -12.07 -16.75
N GLY A 58 -14.37 -11.92 -15.51
CA GLY A 58 -14.85 -13.02 -14.68
C GLY A 58 -13.74 -13.98 -14.20
N ILE A 59 -12.49 -13.53 -14.20
CA ILE A 59 -11.34 -14.32 -13.75
C ILE A 59 -11.14 -14.09 -12.25
N ALA A 60 -11.33 -15.15 -11.45
CA ALA A 60 -11.07 -15.10 -10.02
C ALA A 60 -9.57 -14.90 -9.75
N PHE A 61 -9.18 -13.75 -9.20
CA PHE A 61 -7.79 -13.40 -8.91
C PHE A 61 -7.33 -13.86 -7.51
N GLN A 62 -8.26 -14.12 -6.60
CA GLN A 62 -8.03 -14.44 -5.20
C GLN A 62 -7.18 -15.73 -5.05
N PRO A 63 -7.44 -16.81 -5.79
CA PRO A 63 -6.56 -17.98 -5.78
C PRO A 63 -5.15 -17.67 -6.29
N ALA A 64 -5.03 -16.80 -7.31
CA ALA A 64 -3.75 -16.42 -7.87
C ALA A 64 -2.90 -15.62 -6.87
N ILE A 65 -3.51 -14.64 -6.19
CA ILE A 65 -2.87 -13.83 -5.15
C ILE A 65 -2.52 -14.67 -3.91
N GLY A 66 -3.37 -15.63 -3.54
CA GLY A 66 -3.11 -16.53 -2.40
C GLY A 66 -1.78 -17.29 -2.49
N ARG A 67 -1.26 -17.53 -3.71
CA ARG A 67 0.06 -18.15 -3.93
C ARG A 67 1.23 -17.26 -3.49
N VAL A 68 1.03 -15.95 -3.39
CA VAL A 68 2.04 -14.96 -3.00
C VAL A 68 2.04 -14.73 -1.48
N SER A 69 0.87 -14.83 -0.84
CA SER A 69 0.64 -14.43 0.55
C SER A 69 1.28 -15.32 1.63
N ALA A 70 2.07 -16.33 1.26
CA ALA A 70 2.70 -17.25 2.21
C ALA A 70 3.73 -16.60 3.16
N ASN A 71 4.25 -15.40 2.83
CA ASN A 71 5.32 -14.76 3.58
C ASN A 71 4.97 -13.32 4.02
N ARG A 72 4.17 -13.17 5.08
CA ARG A 72 3.96 -11.86 5.72
C ARG A 72 5.29 -11.35 6.27
N LYS A 73 5.73 -10.16 5.83
CA LYS A 73 6.97 -9.53 6.32
C LYS A 73 6.90 -9.38 7.85
N LYS A 74 7.98 -9.75 8.56
CA LYS A 74 8.10 -9.50 10.01
C LYS A 74 7.86 -8.00 10.27
N PRO A 75 7.08 -7.64 11.32
CA PRO A 75 6.91 -6.25 11.71
C PRO A 75 8.28 -5.60 11.91
N ARG A 76 8.57 -4.54 11.16
CA ARG A 76 9.80 -3.76 11.33
C ARG A 76 9.64 -2.91 12.58
N GLY A 77 10.51 -3.15 13.57
CA GLY A 77 10.72 -2.35 14.78
C GLY A 77 9.52 -1.57 15.30
N ARG A 78 8.75 -2.13 16.25
CA ARG A 78 8.03 -1.26 17.19
C ARG A 78 9.09 -0.62 18.07
N GLY A 79 9.44 0.65 17.80
CA GLY A 79 10.03 1.48 18.84
C GLY A 79 9.14 1.35 20.07
N ARG A 80 9.70 0.95 21.22
CA ARG A 80 8.96 0.98 22.49
C ARG A 80 8.47 2.42 22.67
N ARG A 81 7.23 2.62 23.14
CA ARG A 81 6.74 3.96 23.46
C ARG A 81 7.75 4.63 24.40
N GLY A 82 8.32 5.77 23.99
CA GLY A 82 9.36 6.49 24.73
C GLY A 82 10.81 6.03 24.50
N ARG A 83 11.09 5.10 23.57
CA ARG A 83 12.45 4.66 23.25
C ARG A 83 12.73 4.79 21.76
N PHE A 84 13.59 5.74 21.41
CA PHE A 84 14.16 5.85 20.06
C PHE A 84 14.93 4.57 19.74
N GLY A 85 14.76 4.06 18.51
CA GLY A 85 15.28 2.76 18.08
C GLY A 85 16.67 2.79 17.45
N GLY A 86 17.30 3.97 17.37
CA GLY A 86 18.69 4.15 16.97
C GLY A 86 19.50 4.82 18.09
N ASP A 87 20.74 5.18 17.79
CA ASP A 87 21.54 6.03 18.69
C ASP A 87 20.96 7.44 18.71
N LYS A 88 20.95 8.10 19.89
CA LYS A 88 20.54 9.50 19.97
C LYS A 88 21.46 10.31 19.06
N GLN A 89 20.92 10.94 18.03
CA GLN A 89 21.67 11.95 17.28
C GLN A 89 21.99 13.09 18.25
N GLU A 90 23.27 13.36 18.45
CA GLU A 90 23.72 14.53 19.19
C GLU A 90 23.36 15.80 18.41
N GLN A 91 23.19 16.88 19.16
CA GLN A 91 22.77 18.17 18.61
C GLN A 91 23.90 18.70 17.72
N LEU A 92 23.62 18.86 16.42
CA LEU A 92 24.58 19.41 15.48
C LEU A 92 24.72 20.92 15.79
N GLU A 93 25.80 21.31 16.45
CA GLU A 93 26.14 22.73 16.58
C GLU A 93 26.67 23.23 15.24
N LEU A 94 25.91 24.10 14.60
CA LEU A 94 26.36 24.84 13.42
C LEU A 94 27.02 26.12 13.93
N GLU A 95 28.34 26.18 13.89
CA GLU A 95 29.07 27.44 14.07
C GLU A 95 28.66 28.41 12.93
N SER A 96 28.26 29.62 13.32
CA SER A 96 27.76 30.69 12.46
C SER A 96 28.86 31.40 11.67
#